data_AF-A0AAJ5PUF0-F1
#
_entry.id   AF-A0AAJ5PUF0-F1
#
_cell.length_a   1.000
_cell.length_b   1.000
_cell.length_c   1.000
_cell.angle_alpha   90.00
_cell.angle_beta   90.00
_cell.angle_gamma   90.00
#
_symmetry.space_group_name_H-M   'P 1'
#
loop_
_entity.id
_entity.type
_entity.pdbx_description
1 polymer ?
#
loop_
_entity_poly.entity_id
_entity_poly.type
_entity_poly.pdbx_seq_one_letter_code
_entity_poly.pdbx_strand_id
1 'polypeptide(L)'
;MKCKNVTFSILEKIEKVKLKKETIKIKNLYEKRIQDIQQLELLNNYKKEYIKKIHTKIILGVPITKWKNYNDFISILQIIIRDNKNIIEKNQKIIEENLKNWRKNQNKVKVWQYLNIKNKNKILRIKKIQEQILNDHYFQLKFLKKG
;
A
#
# COMPACT_ATOMS: atom_id res chain seq x y z
N MET A 1 25.64 26.47 1.45
CA MET A 1 24.21 26.20 1.76
C MET A 1 23.40 25.53 0.62
N LYS A 2 23.86 25.50 -0.64
CA LYS A 2 23.14 24.84 -1.76
C LYS A 2 22.86 23.34 -1.53
N CYS A 3 23.75 22.62 -0.85
CA CYS A 3 23.62 21.17 -0.62
C CYS A 3 22.36 20.78 0.16
N LYS A 4 21.98 21.51 1.23
CA LYS A 4 20.83 21.17 2.10
C LYS A 4 19.48 21.22 1.36
N ASN A 5 19.34 22.07 0.35
CA ASN A 5 18.14 22.17 -0.50
C ASN A 5 17.95 20.94 -1.37
N VAL A 6 19.05 20.50 -1.98
CA VAL A 6 19.09 19.29 -2.79
C VAL A 6 18.74 18.09 -1.90
N THR A 7 19.22 18.07 -0.65
CA THR A 7 18.95 16.98 0.30
C THR A 7 17.46 16.82 0.63
N PHE A 8 16.75 17.87 1.07
CA PHE A 8 15.34 17.74 1.45
C PHE A 8 14.43 17.44 0.26
N SER A 9 14.68 18.05 -0.90
CA SER A 9 13.90 17.74 -2.10
C SER A 9 14.14 16.32 -2.61
N ILE A 10 15.34 15.77 -2.46
CA ILE A 10 15.64 14.37 -2.81
C ILE A 10 14.93 13.43 -1.83
N LEU A 11 15.03 13.69 -0.52
CA LEU A 11 14.37 12.87 0.51
C LEU A 11 12.85 12.84 0.33
N GLU A 12 12.24 13.99 0.04
CA GLU A 12 10.81 14.07 -0.29
C GLU A 12 10.46 13.21 -1.51
N LYS A 13 11.26 13.26 -2.58
CA LYS A 13 11.04 12.47 -3.80
C LYS A 13 11.18 10.97 -3.53
N ILE A 14 12.21 10.55 -2.80
CA ILE A 14 12.45 9.14 -2.44
C ILE A 14 11.26 8.61 -1.64
N GLU A 15 10.83 9.34 -0.61
CA GLU A 15 9.73 8.89 0.25
C GLU A 15 8.39 8.84 -0.52
N LYS A 16 8.15 9.78 -1.45
CA LYS A 16 6.98 9.71 -2.36
C LYS A 16 7.02 8.48 -3.26
N VAL A 17 8.17 8.14 -3.82
CA VAL A 17 8.31 6.93 -4.67
C VAL A 17 8.07 5.68 -3.84
N LYS A 18 8.61 5.62 -2.62
CA LYS A 18 8.36 4.51 -1.69
C LYS A 18 6.88 4.37 -1.36
N LEU A 19 6.21 5.48 -1.03
CA LEU A 19 4.78 5.49 -0.73
C LEU A 19 3.94 5.00 -1.92
N LYS A 20 4.27 5.41 -3.15
CA LYS A 20 3.60 4.89 -4.37
C LYS A 20 3.73 3.37 -4.49
N LYS A 21 4.94 2.83 -4.27
CA LYS A 21 5.19 1.38 -4.29
C LYS A 21 4.37 0.66 -3.22
N GLU A 22 4.29 1.21 -2.01
CA GLU A 22 3.47 0.67 -0.92
C GLU A 22 1.98 0.68 -1.24
N THR A 23 1.46 1.78 -1.82
CA THR A 23 0.06 1.86 -2.27
C THR A 23 -0.26 0.76 -3.28
N ILE A 24 0.61 0.53 -4.28
CA ILE A 24 0.42 -0.53 -5.27
C ILE A 24 0.41 -1.91 -4.60
N LYS A 25 1.35 -2.16 -3.67
CA LYS A 25 1.38 -3.42 -2.92
C LYS A 25 0.10 -3.67 -2.14
N ILE A 26 -0.40 -2.65 -1.44
CA ILE A 26 -1.66 -2.73 -0.68
C ILE A 26 -2.83 -3.04 -1.62
N LYS A 27 -2.90 -2.35 -2.77
CA LYS A 27 -3.93 -2.61 -3.79
C LYS A 27 -3.91 -4.07 -4.25
N ASN A 28 -2.74 -4.59 -4.62
CA ASN A 28 -2.61 -5.98 -5.08
C ASN A 28 -3.02 -6.99 -3.99
N LEU A 29 -2.72 -6.70 -2.71
CA LEU A 29 -3.17 -7.54 -1.59
C LEU A 29 -4.70 -7.54 -1.44
N TYR A 30 -5.35 -6.40 -1.64
CA TYR A 30 -6.82 -6.32 -1.63
C TYR A 30 -7.44 -7.12 -2.77
N GLU A 31 -6.92 -6.97 -3.99
CA GLU A 31 -7.38 -7.71 -5.16
C GLU A 31 -7.24 -9.23 -4.94
N LYS A 32 -6.08 -9.67 -4.44
CA LYS A 32 -5.86 -11.07 -4.09
C LYS A 32 -6.85 -11.56 -3.04
N ARG A 33 -7.10 -10.78 -1.97
CA ARG A 33 -8.07 -11.15 -0.93
C ARG A 33 -9.48 -11.31 -1.51
N ILE A 34 -9.88 -10.46 -2.45
CA ILE A 34 -11.18 -10.57 -3.12
C ILE A 34 -11.25 -11.86 -3.93
N GLN A 35 -10.20 -12.20 -4.68
CA GLN A 35 -10.12 -13.47 -5.42
C GLN A 35 -10.21 -14.68 -4.48
N ASP A 36 -9.50 -14.66 -3.35
CA ASP A 36 -9.54 -15.75 -2.36
C ASP A 36 -10.97 -15.91 -1.77
N ILE A 37 -11.67 -14.80 -1.50
CA ILE A 37 -13.07 -14.80 -1.03
C ILE A 37 -14.01 -15.39 -2.07
N GLN A 38 -13.88 -14.99 -3.34
CA GLN A 38 -14.67 -15.54 -4.44
C GLN A 38 -14.42 -17.04 -4.60
N GLN A 39 -13.17 -17.48 -4.48
CA GLN A 39 -12.82 -18.90 -4.51
C GLN A 39 -13.45 -19.65 -3.33
N LEU A 40 -13.44 -19.07 -2.12
CA LEU A 40 -14.09 -19.66 -0.95
C LEU A 40 -15.60 -19.81 -1.15
N GLU A 41 -16.26 -18.83 -1.75
CA GLU A 41 -17.68 -18.89 -2.08
C GLU A 41 -17.97 -20.02 -3.09
N LEU A 42 -17.16 -20.11 -4.15
CA LEU A 42 -17.26 -21.18 -5.14
C LEU A 42 -17.10 -22.56 -4.51
N LEU A 43 -16.09 -22.74 -3.65
CA LEU A 43 -15.86 -24.01 -2.94
C LEU A 43 -17.02 -24.38 -2.01
N ASN A 44 -17.61 -23.40 -1.32
CA ASN A 44 -18.78 -23.64 -0.47
C ASN A 44 -20.01 -24.02 -1.29
N ASN A 45 -20.25 -23.36 -2.41
CA ASN A 45 -21.36 -23.69 -3.31
C ASN A 45 -21.16 -25.08 -3.92
N TYR A 46 -19.95 -25.37 -4.39
CA TYR A 46 -19.59 -26.69 -4.88
C TYR A 46 -19.80 -27.78 -3.82
N LYS A 47 -19.39 -27.54 -2.57
CA LYS A 47 -19.64 -28.46 -1.44
C LYS A 47 -21.12 -28.77 -1.27
N LYS A 48 -21.98 -27.73 -1.27
CA LYS A 48 -23.44 -27.88 -1.13
C LYS A 48 -24.02 -28.73 -2.26
N GLU A 49 -23.66 -28.41 -3.50
CA GLU A 49 -24.14 -29.15 -4.67
C GLU A 49 -23.64 -30.59 -4.68
N TYR A 50 -22.40 -30.82 -4.26
CA TYR A 50 -21.82 -32.16 -4.15
C TYR A 50 -22.54 -33.01 -3.09
N ILE A 51 -22.86 -32.44 -1.93
CA ILE A 51 -23.66 -33.11 -0.88
C ILE A 51 -25.07 -33.45 -1.39
N LYS A 52 -25.77 -32.51 -2.04
CA LYS A 52 -27.09 -32.78 -2.63
C LYS A 52 -27.04 -33.94 -3.62
N LYS A 53 -26.04 -33.94 -4.52
CA LYS A 53 -25.84 -35.00 -5.52
C LYS A 53 -25.56 -36.37 -4.91
N ILE A 54 -24.92 -36.43 -3.73
CA ILE A 54 -24.75 -37.73 -3.07
C ILE A 54 -26.03 -38.18 -2.39
N HIS A 55 -26.77 -37.27 -1.74
CA HIS A 55 -28.02 -37.65 -1.07
C HIS A 55 -29.00 -38.29 -2.05
N THR A 56 -29.15 -37.71 -3.24
CA THR A 56 -29.99 -38.29 -4.29
C THR A 56 -29.49 -39.66 -4.76
N LYS A 57 -28.18 -39.85 -4.88
CA LYS A 57 -27.60 -41.14 -5.25
C LYS A 57 -27.78 -42.19 -4.16
N ILE A 58 -27.59 -41.84 -2.89
CA ILE A 58 -27.73 -42.75 -1.74
C ILE A 58 -29.15 -43.28 -1.62
N ILE A 59 -30.16 -42.43 -1.86
CA ILE A 59 -31.57 -42.85 -1.91
C ILE A 59 -31.79 -43.95 -2.97
N LEU A 60 -31.03 -43.92 -4.07
CA LEU A 60 -31.11 -44.91 -5.15
C LEU A 60 -30.24 -46.16 -4.91
N GLY A 61 -29.52 -46.24 -3.78
CA GLY A 61 -28.56 -47.31 -3.48
C GLY A 61 -27.20 -47.07 -4.13
N VAL A 62 -26.16 -46.88 -3.30
CA VAL A 62 -24.79 -46.60 -3.76
C VAL A 62 -23.84 -47.71 -3.31
N PRO A 63 -22.98 -48.24 -4.20
CA PRO A 63 -21.89 -49.15 -3.82
C PRO A 63 -20.99 -48.56 -2.73
N ILE A 64 -20.54 -49.40 -1.79
CA ILE A 64 -19.67 -49.01 -0.66
C ILE A 64 -18.39 -48.28 -1.12
N THR A 65 -17.84 -48.66 -2.27
CA THR A 65 -16.65 -48.03 -2.88
C THR A 65 -16.91 -46.58 -3.28
N LYS A 66 -18.07 -46.30 -3.88
CA LYS A 66 -18.48 -44.93 -4.25
C LYS A 66 -18.78 -44.09 -3.01
N TRP A 67 -19.31 -44.69 -1.95
CA TRP A 67 -19.51 -44.03 -0.66
C TRP A 67 -18.19 -43.65 0.02
N LYS A 68 -17.19 -44.55 0.01
CA LYS A 68 -15.86 -44.25 0.52
C LYS A 68 -15.20 -43.09 -0.23
N ASN A 69 -15.20 -43.16 -1.56
CA ASN A 69 -14.63 -42.08 -2.40
C ASN A 69 -15.31 -40.72 -2.13
N TYR A 70 -16.61 -40.72 -1.85
CA TYR A 70 -17.34 -39.52 -1.46
C TYR A 70 -16.82 -38.94 -0.14
N ASN A 71 -16.68 -39.77 0.89
CA ASN A 71 -16.20 -39.36 2.21
C ASN A 71 -14.74 -38.87 2.17
N ASP A 72 -13.90 -39.51 1.36
CA ASP A 72 -12.51 -39.09 1.17
C ASP A 72 -12.46 -37.71 0.50
N PHE A 73 -13.23 -37.51 -0.56
CA PHE A 73 -13.28 -36.25 -1.28
C PHE A 73 -13.86 -35.10 -0.45
N ILE A 74 -14.97 -35.33 0.28
CA ILE A 74 -15.56 -34.27 1.12
C ILE A 74 -14.63 -33.86 2.25
N SER A 75 -13.84 -34.79 2.80
CA SER A 75 -12.80 -34.50 3.81
C SER A 75 -11.72 -33.60 3.23
N ILE A 76 -11.17 -33.94 2.05
CA ILE A 76 -10.18 -33.10 1.35
C ILE A 76 -10.75 -31.72 1.04
N LEU A 77 -11.98 -31.65 0.53
CA LEU A 77 -12.63 -30.37 0.21
C LEU A 77 -12.80 -29.49 1.46
N GLN A 78 -13.11 -30.08 2.62
CA GLN A 78 -13.20 -29.34 3.88
C GLN A 78 -11.84 -28.79 4.33
N ILE A 79 -10.75 -29.56 4.14
CA ILE A 79 -9.39 -29.10 4.42
C ILE A 79 -9.06 -27.89 3.54
N ILE A 80 -9.31 -27.98 2.23
CA ILE A 80 -9.06 -26.88 1.28
C ILE A 80 -9.87 -25.62 1.66
N ILE A 81 -11.15 -25.78 2.02
CA ILE A 81 -12.00 -24.66 2.46
C ILE A 81 -11.44 -24.00 3.72
N ARG A 82 -10.99 -24.80 4.70
CA ARG A 82 -10.39 -24.30 5.94
C ARG A 82 -9.10 -23.55 5.65
N ASP A 83 -8.24 -24.10 4.80
CA ASP A 83 -6.96 -23.48 4.45
C ASP A 83 -7.16 -22.16 3.70
N ASN A 84 -8.15 -22.09 2.80
CA ASN A 84 -8.52 -20.87 2.12
C ASN A 84 -9.03 -19.79 3.11
N LYS A 85 -9.88 -20.16 4.07
CA LYS A 85 -10.28 -19.24 5.16
C LYS A 85 -9.08 -18.70 5.94
N ASN A 86 -8.15 -19.57 6.31
CA ASN A 86 -6.93 -19.18 7.03
C ASN A 86 -6.07 -18.21 6.20
N ILE A 87 -5.97 -18.42 4.88
CA ILE A 87 -5.26 -17.52 3.96
C ILE A 87 -5.93 -16.14 3.93
N ILE A 88 -7.26 -16.09 3.83
CA ILE A 88 -8.03 -14.83 3.84
C ILE A 88 -7.77 -14.05 5.13
N GLU A 89 -7.84 -14.72 6.29
CA GLU A 89 -7.58 -14.09 7.60
C GLU A 89 -6.13 -13.62 7.73
N LYS A 90 -5.16 -14.41 7.24
CA LYS A 90 -3.75 -14.01 7.24
C LYS A 90 -3.53 -12.78 6.34
N ASN A 91 -4.12 -12.78 5.15
CA ASN A 91 -4.05 -11.66 4.21
C ASN A 91 -4.70 -10.41 4.81
N GLN A 92 -5.79 -10.55 5.56
CA GLN A 92 -6.42 -9.45 6.30
C GLN A 92 -5.43 -8.78 7.28
N LYS A 93 -4.76 -9.57 8.12
CA LYS A 93 -3.78 -9.06 9.09
C LYS A 93 -2.61 -8.35 8.39
N ILE A 94 -2.13 -8.92 7.29
CA ILE A 94 -1.05 -8.33 6.47
C ILE A 94 -1.49 -6.98 5.89
N ILE A 95 -2.72 -6.87 5.38
CA ILE A 95 -3.26 -5.62 4.85
C ILE A 95 -3.31 -4.55 5.94
N GLU A 96 -3.83 -4.89 7.12
CA GLU A 96 -3.92 -3.96 8.25
C GLU A 96 -2.55 -3.44 8.70
N GLU A 97 -1.55 -4.31 8.76
CA GLU A 97 -0.19 -3.92 9.09
C GLU A 97 0.43 -3.01 8.01
N ASN A 98 0.24 -3.35 6.74
CA ASN A 98 0.71 -2.51 5.64
C ASN A 98 0.02 -1.13 5.63
N LEU A 99 -1.27 -1.05 5.96
CA LEU A 99 -1.99 0.23 6.09
C LEU A 99 -1.43 1.09 7.24
N LYS A 100 -1.13 0.47 8.39
CA LYS A 100 -0.48 1.18 9.51
C LYS A 100 0.87 1.75 9.09
N ASN A 101 1.68 0.96 8.37
CA ASN A 101 2.98 1.39 7.87
C ASN A 101 2.86 2.49 6.80
N TRP A 102 1.92 2.33 5.87
CA TRP A 102 1.62 3.33 4.85
C TRP A 102 1.23 4.68 5.47
N ARG A 103 0.38 4.68 6.50
CA ARG A 103 -0.01 5.90 7.22
C ARG A 103 1.19 6.58 7.88
N LYS A 104 2.10 5.80 8.49
CA LYS A 104 3.35 6.34 9.06
C LYS A 104 4.22 6.97 7.98
N ASN A 105 4.39 6.33 6.83
CA ASN A 105 5.20 6.85 5.73
C ASN A 105 4.54 8.07 5.07
N GLN A 106 3.22 8.12 5.00
CA GLN A 106 2.47 9.30 4.55
C GLN A 106 2.76 10.50 5.44
N ASN A 107 2.81 10.32 6.76
CA ASN A 107 3.20 11.38 7.68
C ASN A 107 4.65 11.82 7.45
N LYS A 108 5.58 10.90 7.20
CA LYS A 108 6.98 11.26 6.85
C LYS A 108 7.06 12.11 5.58
N VAL A 109 6.29 11.79 4.54
CA VAL A 109 6.22 12.61 3.32
C VAL A 109 5.78 14.04 3.67
N LYS A 110 4.75 14.21 4.50
CA LYS A 110 4.28 15.53 4.94
C LYS A 110 5.37 16.30 5.70
N VAL A 111 6.11 15.63 6.58
CA VAL A 111 7.22 16.24 7.32
C VAL A 111 8.32 16.71 6.35
N TRP A 112 8.72 15.87 5.38
CA TRP A 112 9.72 16.26 4.39
C TRP A 112 9.26 17.41 3.50
N GLN A 113 7.99 17.42 3.09
CA GLN A 113 7.38 18.54 2.37
C GLN A 113 7.47 19.84 3.15
N TYR A 114 7.08 19.81 4.43
CA TYR A 114 7.14 20.98 5.30
C TYR A 114 8.58 21.50 5.46
N LEU A 115 9.54 20.61 5.73
CA LEU A 115 10.96 20.97 5.85
C LEU A 115 11.52 21.55 4.55
N ASN A 116 11.14 20.99 3.40
CA ASN A 116 11.54 21.48 2.09
C ASN A 116 11.02 22.91 1.84
N ILE A 117 9.74 23.17 2.12
CA ILE A 117 9.13 24.51 1.99
C ILE A 117 9.83 25.49 2.94
N LYS A 118 10.00 25.13 4.21
CA LYS A 118 10.66 25.98 5.21
C LYS A 118 12.09 26.35 4.78
N ASN A 119 12.83 25.40 4.22
CA ASN A 119 14.19 25.64 3.75
C ASN A 119 14.23 26.54 2.50
N LYS A 120 13.31 26.34 1.54
CA LYS A 120 13.15 27.22 0.37
C LYS A 120 12.88 28.66 0.78
N ASN A 121 11.97 28.89 1.73
CA ASN A 121 11.66 30.22 2.25
C ASN A 121 12.85 30.88 2.93
N LYS A 122 13.62 30.11 3.74
CA LYS A 122 14.85 30.60 4.38
C LYS A 122 15.87 31.08 3.33
N ILE A 123 16.04 30.32 2.25
CA ILE A 123 17.00 30.66 1.20
C ILE A 123 16.55 31.85 0.37
N LEU A 124 15.25 31.93 0.05
CA LEU A 124 14.69 33.11 -0.61
C LEU A 124 14.92 34.37 0.22
N ARG A 125 14.71 34.30 1.53
CA ARG A 125 14.97 35.43 2.45
C ARG A 125 16.45 35.84 2.44
N ILE A 126 17.37 34.88 2.49
CA ILE A 126 18.82 35.17 2.43
C ILE A 126 19.18 35.83 1.09
N LYS A 127 18.67 35.31 -0.03
CA LYS A 127 18.92 35.90 -1.36
C LYS A 127 18.40 37.33 -1.46
N LYS A 128 17.18 37.58 -0.98
CA LYS A 128 16.58 38.92 -0.95
C LYS A 128 17.43 39.92 -0.17
N ILE A 129 17.97 39.51 0.98
CA ILE A 129 18.87 40.34 1.79
C ILE A 129 20.17 40.63 1.01
N GLN A 130 20.75 39.62 0.36
CA GLN A 130 21.97 39.79 -0.45
C GLN A 130 21.76 40.75 -1.63
N GLU A 131 20.66 40.60 -2.35
CA GLU A 131 20.28 41.49 -3.46
C GLU A 131 20.07 42.92 -2.98
N GLN A 132 19.42 43.11 -1.83
CA GLN A 132 19.23 44.43 -1.23
C GLN A 132 20.57 45.09 -0.89
N ILE A 133 21.49 44.37 -0.22
CA ILE A 133 22.83 44.88 0.10
C ILE A 133 23.59 45.30 -1.16
N LEU A 134 23.56 44.48 -2.22
CA LEU A 134 24.23 44.79 -3.48
C LEU A 134 23.65 46.04 -4.15
N ASN A 135 22.32 46.18 -4.14
CA ASN A 135 21.65 47.35 -4.68
C ASN A 135 22.00 48.62 -3.90
N ASP A 136 21.96 48.57 -2.57
CA ASP A 136 22.30 49.70 -1.71
C ASP A 136 23.74 50.16 -1.98
N HIS A 137 24.68 49.21 -2.08
CA HIS A 137 26.08 49.48 -2.43
C HIS A 137 26.22 50.14 -3.81
N TYR A 138 25.46 49.67 -4.80
CA TYR A 138 25.45 50.23 -6.15
C TYR A 138 24.93 51.67 -6.15
N PHE A 139 23.84 51.95 -5.43
CA PHE A 139 23.29 53.30 -5.30
C PHE A 139 24.26 54.25 -4.60
N GLN A 140 24.92 53.82 -3.52
CA GLN A 140 25.95 54.59 -2.82
C GLN A 140 27.10 54.98 -3.76
N LEU A 141 27.66 54.03 -4.50
CA LEU A 141 28.74 54.30 -5.46
C LEU A 141 28.30 55.24 -6.59
N LYS A 142 27.06 55.10 -7.07
CA LYS A 142 26.50 55.99 -8.09
C LYS A 142 26.30 57.42 -7.58
N PHE A 143 25.92 57.57 -6.32
CA PHE A 143 25.78 58.88 -5.68
C PHE A 143 27.14 59.57 -5.53
N LEU A 144 28.16 58.84 -5.06
CA LEU A 144 29.53 59.34 -4.91
C LEU A 144 30.20 59.76 -6.23
N LYS A 145 29.75 59.24 -7.39
CA LYS A 145 30.27 59.63 -8.71
C LYS A 145 29.57 60.86 -9.32
N LYS A 146 28.48 61.34 -8.70
CA LYS A 146 27.66 62.46 -9.21
C LYS A 146 27.83 63.75 -8.41
N GLY A 147 28.45 63.70 -7.24
CA GLY A 147 28.94 64.87 -6.49
C GLY A 147 30.41 65.07 -6.76
#